data_AF-A0A2N2PU55-F1
#
_entry.id   AF-A0A2N2PU55-F1
#
_cell.length_a   1.000
_cell.length_b   1.000
_cell.length_c   1.000
_cell.angle_alpha   90.00
_cell.angle_beta   90.00
_cell.angle_gamma   90.00
#
_symmetry.space_group_name_H-M   'P 1'
#
loop_
_entity.id
_entity.type
_entity.pdbx_description
1 polymer ?
#
loop_
_entity_poly.entity_id
_entity_poly.type
_entity_poly.pdbx_seq_one_letter_code
_entity_poly.pdbx_strand_id
1 'polypeptide(L)' 'MLIRSVLISGWLHHLRLIFPAVRGNDLLLDATAFVPDAGYAEVWGTLPSFLGMQGCLDRLRFAVDPVTDTFYFGPLSWE' A
#
# COMPACT_ATOMS: atom_id res chain seq x y z
N MET A 1 -13.30 -7.76 -3.52
CA MET A 1 -13.05 -6.84 -2.40
C MET A 1 -14.18 -5.81 -2.32
N LEU A 2 -14.65 -5.43 -1.13
CA LEU A 2 -15.64 -4.36 -0.96
C LEU A 2 -14.92 -3.01 -0.84
N ILE A 3 -15.13 -2.09 -1.78
CA ILE A 3 -14.44 -0.80 -1.84
C ILE A 3 -15.52 0.29 -2.02
N ARG A 4 -15.61 1.23 -1.07
CA ARG A 4 -16.63 2.30 -1.07
C ARG A 4 -18.05 1.77 -1.36
N SER A 5 -18.43 0.67 -0.70
CA SER A 5 -19.72 -0.01 -0.86
C SER A 5 -19.98 -0.65 -2.23
N VAL A 6 -18.96 -0.75 -3.10
CA VAL A 6 -19.01 -1.49 -4.36
C VAL A 6 -18.24 -2.79 -4.20
N LEU A 7 -18.86 -3.92 -4.54
CA LEU A 7 -18.18 -5.20 -4.58
C LEU A 7 -17.44 -5.33 -5.91
N ILE A 8 -16.13 -5.50 -5.84
CA ILE A 8 -15.26 -5.53 -7.02
C ILE A 8 -14.53 -6.85 -7.12
N SER A 9 -14.58 -7.46 -8.31
CA SER A 9 -13.86 -8.69 -8.64
C SER A 9 -12.40 -8.43 -8.99
N GLY A 10 -11.56 -9.43 -8.73
CA GLY A 10 -10.13 -9.35 -8.90
C GLY A 10 -9.40 -10.44 -8.13
N TRP A 11 -8.09 -10.29 -8.04
CA TRP A 11 -7.18 -11.29 -7.52
C TRP A 11 -6.26 -10.71 -6.45
N LEU A 12 -5.84 -11.56 -5.50
CA LEU A 12 -4.79 -11.21 -4.54
C LEU A 12 -3.45 -11.65 -5.10
N HIS A 13 -2.50 -10.74 -5.09
CA HIS A 13 -1.13 -10.97 -5.54
C HIS A 13 -0.17 -10.75 -4.39
N HIS A 14 0.82 -11.64 -4.26
CA HIS A 14 1.98 -11.38 -3.42
C HIS A 14 3.02 -10.65 -4.27
N LEU A 15 3.36 -9.43 -3.88
CA LEU A 15 4.22 -8.53 -4.65
C LEU A 15 5.31 -7.96 -3.75
N ARG A 16 6.46 -7.65 -4.35
CA ARG A 16 7.49 -6.85 -3.68
C ARG A 16 7.27 -5.38 -4.01
N LEU A 17 7.05 -4.57 -2.98
CA LEU A 17 6.90 -3.13 -3.05
C LEU A 17 8.21 -2.45 -2.66
N ILE A 18 8.44 -1.28 -3.26
CA ILE A 18 9.49 -0.35 -2.86
C ILE A 18 8.81 0.89 -2.31
N PHE A 19 9.15 1.27 -1.08
CA PHE A 19 8.76 2.52 -0.48
C PHE A 19 9.91 3.51 -0.65
N PRO A 20 9.84 4.42 -1.64
CA PRO A 20 10.91 5.35 -1.91
C PRO A 20 11.03 6.37 -0.78
N ALA A 21 12.23 6.53 -0.25
CA ALA A 21 12.49 7.48 0.82
C ALA A 21 12.98 8.82 0.24
N VAL A 22 12.32 9.92 0.60
CA VAL A 22 12.85 11.26 0.30
C VAL A 22 14.15 11.52 1.07
N ARG A 23 14.29 10.93 2.26
CA ARG A 23 15.50 10.95 3.08
C ARG A 23 15.75 9.58 3.71
N GLY A 24 17.01 9.14 3.71
CA GLY A 24 17.40 7.81 4.19
C GLY A 24 17.47 6.80 3.05
N ASN A 25 17.12 5.55 3.33
CA ASN A 25 17.15 4.47 2.36
C ASN A 25 15.74 4.01 2.01
N ASP A 26 15.53 3.62 0.75
CA ASP A 26 14.31 2.98 0.31
C ASP A 26 14.06 1.69 1.11
N LEU A 27 12.79 1.40 1.38
CA LEU A 27 12.39 0.17 2.05
C LEU A 27 11.78 -0.80 1.05
N LEU A 28 12.35 -2.00 0.96
CA LEU A 28 11.77 -3.13 0.23
C LEU A 28 10.88 -3.93 1.18
N LEU A 29 9.67 -4.23 0.72
CA LEU A 29 8.68 -4.97 1.49
C LEU A 29 7.93 -5.96 0.59
N ASP A 30 7.79 -7.21 1.04
CA ASP A 30 6.82 -8.12 0.44
C ASP A 30 5.42 -7.84 1.01
N ALA A 31 4.43 -7.63 0.15
CA ALA A 31 3.07 -7.25 0.50
C ALA A 31 2.03 -8.06 -0.29
N THR A 32 0.80 -8.11 0.22
CA THR A 32 -0.34 -8.65 -0.53
C THR A 32 -1.17 -7.49 -1.08
N ALA A 33 -1.32 -7.44 -2.39
CA ALA A 33 -2.10 -6.43 -3.08
C ALA A 33 -3.31 -7.06 -3.77
N PHE A 34 -4.48 -6.45 -3.61
CA PHE A 34 -5.64 -6.77 -4.42
C PHE A 34 -5.51 -6.04 -5.76
N VAL A 35 -5.33 -6.81 -6.84
CA VAL A 35 -5.34 -6.30 -8.21
C VAL A 35 -6.67 -6.65 -8.84
N PRO A 36 -7.41 -5.64 -9.28
CA PRO A 36 -8.72 -5.89 -9.85
C PRO A 36 -8.74 -6.40 -11.29
N ASP A 37 -9.88 -6.95 -11.71
CA ASP A 37 -10.05 -7.36 -13.12
C ASP A 37 -10.08 -6.14 -14.06
N ALA A 38 -9.51 -6.30 -15.27
CA ALA A 38 -9.26 -5.21 -16.22
C ALA A 38 -10.50 -4.37 -16.59
N GLY A 39 -11.70 -4.96 -16.60
CA GLY A 39 -12.94 -4.25 -16.90
C GLY A 39 -13.37 -3.21 -15.86
N TYR A 40 -12.77 -3.24 -14.67
CA TYR A 40 -13.00 -2.23 -13.65
C TYR A 40 -12.04 -1.04 -13.78
N ALA A 41 -10.96 -1.12 -14.56
CA ALA A 41 -10.03 0.00 -14.72
C ALA A 41 -10.70 1.24 -15.35
N GLU A 42 -11.61 1.02 -16.31
CA GLU A 42 -12.43 2.08 -16.91
C GLU A 42 -13.50 2.62 -15.96
N VAL A 43 -14.06 1.75 -15.09
CA VAL A 43 -15.05 2.13 -14.06
C VAL A 43 -14.40 2.85 -12.89
N TRP A 44 -13.12 2.57 -12.62
CA TRP A 44 -12.39 3.14 -11.49
C TRP A 44 -11.91 4.57 -11.69
N GLY A 45 -11.76 5.02 -12.93
CA GLY A 45 -11.23 6.34 -13.22
C GLY A 45 -9.89 6.59 -12.51
N THR A 46 -9.85 7.59 -11.64
CA THR A 46 -8.66 8.04 -10.87
C THR A 46 -8.64 7.53 -9.42
N LEU A 47 -9.23 6.36 -9.13
CA LEU A 47 -9.19 5.86 -7.75
C LEU A 47 -7.73 5.62 -7.33
N PRO A 48 -7.25 6.26 -6.24
CA PRO A 48 -5.87 6.11 -5.83
C PRO A 48 -5.62 4.68 -5.35
N SER A 49 -4.41 4.19 -5.56
CA SER A 49 -3.93 2.99 -4.88
C SER A 49 -4.03 3.22 -3.36
N PHE A 50 -4.67 2.29 -2.65
CA PHE A 50 -4.73 2.34 -1.19
C PHE A 50 -3.68 1.40 -0.61
N LEU A 51 -2.98 1.89 0.41
CA LEU A 51 -2.17 1.03 1.27
C LEU A 51 -3.06 0.59 2.44
N GLY A 52 -3.44 -0.67 2.44
CA GLY A 52 -4.21 -1.26 3.53
C GLY A 52 -3.33 -1.51 4.76
N MET A 53 -3.94 -1.44 5.95
CA MET A 53 -3.25 -1.90 7.16
C MET A 53 -2.88 -3.38 7.04
N GLN A 54 -3.87 -4.23 6.79
CA GLN A 54 -3.64 -5.65 6.59
C GLN A 54 -2.95 -5.89 5.25
N GLY A 55 -1.83 -6.62 5.29
CA GLY A 55 -1.11 -7.06 4.10
C GLY A 55 -0.10 -6.07 3.54
N CYS A 56 0.03 -4.87 4.12
CA CYS A 56 1.05 -3.90 3.73
C CYS A 56 1.60 -3.12 4.93
N LEU A 57 0.83 -2.21 5.54
CA LEU A 57 1.36 -1.34 6.58
C LEU A 57 1.63 -2.07 7.91
N ASP A 58 0.97 -3.20 8.16
CA ASP A 58 1.27 -4.10 9.28
C ASP A 58 2.63 -4.80 9.16
N ARG A 59 3.24 -4.75 7.97
CA ARG A 59 4.56 -5.32 7.67
C ARG A 59 5.71 -4.31 7.76
N LEU A 60 5.45 -3.08 8.19
CA LEU A 60 6.46 -2.06 8.44
C LEU A 60 6.14 -1.30 9.73
N ARG A 61 7.13 -0.61 10.29
CA ARG A 61 6.90 0.39 11.34
C ARG A 61 6.70 1.73 10.66
N PHE A 62 5.70 2.49 11.07
CA PHE A 62 5.49 3.85 10.55
C PHE A 62 5.04 4.82 11.63
N ALA A 63 5.25 6.09 11.35
CA ALA A 63 4.75 7.20 12.16
C ALA A 63 4.42 8.39 11.25
N VAL A 64 3.52 9.24 11.70
CA VAL A 64 3.16 10.48 11.00
C VAL A 64 3.43 11.65 11.94
N ASP A 65 4.20 12.62 11.47
CA ASP A 65 4.29 13.93 12.09
C ASP A 65 3.35 14.90 11.37
N PRO A 66 2.21 15.28 11.97
CA PRO A 66 1.26 16.19 11.35
C PRO A 66 1.74 17.64 11.32
N VAL A 67 2.74 18.02 12.13
CA VAL A 67 3.25 19.40 12.16
C VAL A 67 4.05 19.68 10.88
N THR A 68 4.81 18.69 10.43
CA THR A 68 5.66 18.79 9.24
C THR A 68 5.10 18.06 8.03
N ASP A 69 3.92 17.45 8.15
CA ASP A 69 3.31 16.57 7.15
C ASP A 69 4.28 15.47 6.67
N THR A 70 5.00 14.86 7.61
CA THR A 70 6.04 13.86 7.32
C THR A 70 5.59 12.45 7.68
N PHE A 71 5.71 11.53 6.73
CA PHE A 71 5.50 10.09 6.93
C PHE A 71 6.85 9.38 7.10
N TYR A 72 7.07 8.81 8.29
CA TYR A 72 8.24 7.99 8.60
C TYR A 72 7.89 6.52 8.44
N PHE A 73 8.82 5.73 7.91
CA PHE A 73 8.68 4.29 7.80
C PHE A 73 10.02 3.58 7.99
N GLY A 74 9.95 2.31 8.38
CA GLY A 74 11.10 1.46 8.55
C GLY A 74 10.72 -0.02 8.67
N PRO A 75 11.70 -0.93 8.61
CA PRO A 75 11.43 -2.36 8.69
C PRO A 75 10.91 -2.77 10.08
N LEU A 76 10.20 -3.91 10.15
CA LEU A 76 9.71 -4.46 11.42
C LEU A 76 10.83 -4.96 12.33
N SER A 77 11.93 -5.43 11.73
CA SER A 77 13.15 -5.88 12.40
C SER A 77 14.34 -5.27 11.67
N TRP A 78 15.38 -4.93 12.43
CA TRP A 78 16.68 -4.61 11.89
C TRP A 78 17.47 -5.92 11.85
N GLU A 79 17.80 -6.40 10.65
CA GLU A 79 18.81 -7.44 10.44
C GLU A 79 20.17 -6.79 10.14
#